data_AF-A0A2D5A9Q3-F1
#
_entry.id   AF-A0A2D5A9Q3-F1
#
_cell.length_a   1.000
_cell.length_b   1.000
_cell.length_c   1.000
_cell.angle_alpha   90.00
_cell.angle_beta   90.00
_cell.angle_gamma   90.00
#
_symmetry.space_group_name_H-M   'P 1'
#
loop_
_entity.id
_entity.type
_entity.pdbx_description
1 polymer ?
#
loop_
_entity_poly.entity_id
_entity_poly.type
_entity_poly.pdbx_seq_one_letter_code
_entity_poly.pdbx_strand_id
1 'polypeptide(L)'
;MTITVASLSICFVLQTTGDPSRFAPPTPIRAGDAIIDVTTGHAAPYVLDFDGDGVRDLLVGEFGAEPFVGETTAAAGPGHPLVAGKLRFYPNHGTDHEPRYEDFTYVRAGERDAQVPITCCVSFVPQFIDFTGDGIDDLVSGSYPGDIYFFTGKGGGEFETPVLQRNLDGGPAHATKIHKGERHPVHSVTAELHDMDGDGDLDLVVGSRLDGCHMIENVGTDDRMIWAASSTRMTTDGGAPIGGWDYGSNVHFADWDGDGTSDIVVGSEDGGVFWHRNIGREDTPTFDAMRVLIPKMPMGEKFLKLASPMGPCWRVKVHVVDYDGDGFRDLLVGDFGARHTRRRTLDVDEKAEVRSLDEEMDALFAKQKFDAEDEARLEAIQDRMGELETHDDHTTGYVWFFRRLPSATVPGIPTPTPAVADRAGGDDAVRLRAHGDRLEVDRSFPVTVVITVPDGWAATGNRDAVAAAGVVGLPASIEWTLPEGCRIARCTWQDADHDALYESTFAVEVVIDATDLVDPERSRRESIVARVRYQRCDKKSGVCILESDEIRMPVSIDG
;
A
#
# COMPACT_ATOMS: atom_id res chain seq x y z
N MET A 1 -41.24 21.73 32.46
CA MET A 1 -42.27 20.96 33.17
C MET A 1 -42.19 19.54 32.63
N THR A 2 -41.78 18.65 33.50
CA THR A 2 -41.42 17.24 33.28
C THR A 2 -42.60 16.44 32.76
N ILE A 3 -42.44 15.69 31.66
CA ILE A 3 -42.84 14.26 31.56
C ILE A 3 -41.81 13.52 30.71
N THR A 4 -41.34 12.44 31.31
CA THR A 4 -40.34 11.43 30.95
C THR A 4 -40.97 10.31 30.09
N VAL A 5 -40.11 9.38 29.64
CA VAL A 5 -40.35 7.95 29.30
C VAL A 5 -40.56 7.66 27.80
N ALA A 6 -39.91 6.68 27.16
CA ALA A 6 -38.72 5.85 27.40
C ALA A 6 -38.44 5.00 26.15
N SER A 7 -37.18 4.56 26.01
CA SER A 7 -36.65 3.22 25.61
C SER A 7 -37.20 2.55 24.33
N LEU A 8 -36.47 1.73 23.56
CA LEU A 8 -35.18 1.04 23.62
C LEU A 8 -34.86 0.75 22.12
N SER A 9 -33.61 0.60 21.66
CA SER A 9 -33.04 -0.73 21.45
C SER A 9 -31.57 -0.66 21.01
N ILE A 10 -30.81 -1.57 21.61
CA ILE A 10 -29.41 -1.97 21.44
C ILE A 10 -29.12 -2.33 19.97
N CYS A 11 -28.17 -1.66 19.34
CA CYS A 11 -26.75 -2.03 19.13
C CYS A 11 -26.54 -3.12 18.07
N PHE A 12 -25.95 -2.71 16.95
CA PHE A 12 -24.76 -3.35 16.37
C PHE A 12 -23.93 -2.24 15.72
N VAL A 13 -22.74 -2.02 16.26
CA VAL A 13 -21.70 -1.18 15.66
C VAL A 13 -20.83 -2.12 14.83
N LEU A 14 -20.82 -1.95 13.52
CA LEU A 14 -19.72 -2.43 12.68
C LEU A 14 -18.77 -1.24 12.51
N GLN A 15 -17.71 -1.24 13.32
CA GLN A 15 -16.57 -0.34 13.16
C GLN A 15 -15.78 -0.82 11.94
N THR A 16 -15.92 -0.13 10.80
CA THR A 16 -14.92 -0.17 9.74
C THR A 16 -13.83 0.84 10.09
N THR A 17 -12.88 0.46 10.94
CA THR A 17 -11.68 1.28 11.20
C THR A 17 -10.56 0.85 10.28
N GLY A 18 -10.41 1.58 9.17
CA GLY A 18 -9.20 1.64 8.36
C GLY A 18 -9.28 2.96 7.61
N ASP A 19 -8.70 4.01 8.19
CA ASP A 19 -8.72 5.36 7.63
C ASP A 19 -7.50 5.53 6.70
N PRO A 20 -7.68 5.57 5.37
CA PRO A 20 -6.59 5.76 4.40
C PRO A 20 -5.93 7.15 4.47
N SER A 21 -6.37 8.06 5.34
CA SER A 21 -5.82 9.43 5.49
C SER A 21 -4.56 9.55 6.37
N ARG A 22 -3.92 8.42 6.72
CA ARG A 22 -2.87 8.37 7.75
C ARG A 22 -1.43 8.58 7.29
N PHE A 23 -1.14 8.73 6.00
CA PHE A 23 0.23 8.93 5.52
C PHE A 23 0.42 10.28 4.84
N ALA A 24 1.62 10.86 4.98
CA ALA A 24 2.07 11.93 4.10
C ALA A 24 2.22 11.38 2.67
N PRO A 25 2.28 12.26 1.63
CA PRO A 25 2.60 11.81 0.28
C PRO A 25 3.88 10.96 0.27
N PRO A 26 3.89 9.79 -0.41
CA PRO A 26 5.03 8.89 -0.37
C PRO A 26 6.25 9.54 -1.00
N THR A 27 7.41 9.32 -0.39
CA THR A 27 8.68 9.86 -0.87
C THR A 27 9.64 8.74 -1.24
N PRO A 28 10.28 8.76 -2.41
CA PRO A 28 11.27 7.76 -2.75
C PRO A 28 12.54 8.00 -1.92
N ILE A 29 13.10 6.94 -1.34
CA ILE A 29 14.37 7.00 -0.60
C ILE A 29 15.52 7.24 -1.59
N ARG A 30 16.51 8.02 -1.15
CA ARG A 30 17.65 8.43 -1.96
C ARG A 30 18.98 7.94 -1.42
N ALA A 31 19.89 7.70 -2.35
CA ALA A 31 21.29 7.39 -2.18
C ALA A 31 22.07 8.49 -2.93
N GLY A 32 22.64 9.44 -2.19
CA GLY A 32 23.11 10.72 -2.74
C GLY A 32 22.00 11.46 -3.51
N ASP A 33 22.29 11.88 -4.73
CA ASP A 33 21.32 12.58 -5.60
C ASP A 33 20.34 11.64 -6.32
N ALA A 34 20.55 10.32 -6.26
CA ALA A 34 19.75 9.32 -6.97
C ALA A 34 18.67 8.72 -6.08
N ILE A 35 17.53 8.35 -6.68
CA ILE A 35 16.55 7.48 -6.01
C ILE A 35 17.15 6.08 -5.93
N ILE A 36 16.99 5.40 -4.79
CA ILE A 36 17.35 4.00 -4.66
C ILE A 36 16.47 3.18 -5.60
N ASP A 37 17.12 2.57 -6.59
CA ASP A 37 16.52 1.74 -7.61
C ASP A 37 17.39 0.48 -7.72
N VAL A 38 16.85 -0.68 -7.35
CA VAL A 38 17.62 -1.92 -7.38
C VAL A 38 18.01 -2.28 -8.82
N THR A 39 19.09 -3.05 -8.98
CA THR A 39 19.68 -3.31 -10.30
C THR A 39 18.76 -4.18 -11.11
N THR A 40 18.09 -5.15 -10.48
CA THR A 40 17.10 -5.97 -11.15
C THR A 40 16.01 -6.39 -10.18
N GLY A 41 14.78 -6.43 -10.67
CA GLY A 41 13.66 -7.07 -9.98
C GLY A 41 13.08 -6.22 -8.86
N HIS A 42 12.77 -6.85 -7.73
CA HIS A 42 11.96 -6.27 -6.67
C HIS A 42 12.86 -5.67 -5.60
N ALA A 43 12.46 -4.55 -5.01
CA ALA A 43 13.11 -4.02 -3.81
C ALA A 43 12.43 -4.61 -2.56
N ALA A 44 13.22 -4.99 -1.56
CA ALA A 44 12.74 -5.39 -0.24
C ALA A 44 13.52 -4.63 0.85
N PRO A 45 12.99 -3.51 1.37
CA PRO A 45 13.68 -2.71 2.37
C PRO A 45 13.65 -3.37 3.74
N TYR A 46 14.68 -3.11 4.55
CA TYR A 46 14.74 -3.45 5.98
C TYR A 46 15.67 -2.44 6.67
N VAL A 47 15.36 -2.03 7.91
CA VAL A 47 16.16 -1.04 8.65
C VAL A 47 16.53 -1.56 10.03
N LEU A 48 17.82 -1.59 10.33
CA LEU A 48 18.40 -1.92 11.64
C LEU A 48 19.81 -1.32 11.74
N ASP A 49 20.36 -1.22 12.94
CA ASP A 49 21.79 -0.93 13.16
C ASP A 49 22.62 -2.17 12.76
N PHE A 50 23.07 -2.21 11.51
CA PHE A 50 23.62 -3.43 10.91
C PHE A 50 25.12 -3.57 11.16
N ASP A 51 25.85 -2.45 11.15
CA ASP A 51 27.30 -2.44 11.42
C ASP A 51 27.66 -2.20 12.90
N GLY A 52 26.66 -1.94 13.74
CA GLY A 52 26.80 -1.79 15.18
C GLY A 52 27.38 -0.43 15.60
N ASP A 53 27.25 0.58 14.75
CA ASP A 53 27.71 1.94 15.03
C ASP A 53 26.72 2.77 15.86
N GLY A 54 25.52 2.22 16.12
CA GLY A 54 24.45 2.85 16.89
C GLY A 54 23.52 3.72 16.06
N VAL A 55 23.62 3.69 14.73
CA VAL A 55 22.72 4.35 13.78
C VAL A 55 22.10 3.28 12.89
N ARG A 56 20.78 3.34 12.68
CA ARG A 56 20.12 2.36 11.82
C ARG A 56 20.46 2.61 10.36
N ASP A 57 20.82 1.52 9.69
CA ASP A 57 21.16 1.43 8.29
C ASP A 57 19.99 0.94 7.44
N LEU A 58 20.09 1.14 6.13
CA LEU A 58 19.13 0.59 5.19
C LEU A 58 19.71 -0.63 4.47
N LEU A 59 18.96 -1.73 4.49
CA LEU A 59 19.20 -2.87 3.63
C LEU A 59 18.11 -2.99 2.58
N VAL A 60 18.49 -3.43 1.38
CA VAL A 60 17.54 -3.59 0.27
C VAL A 60 17.83 -4.88 -0.48
N GLY A 61 16.93 -5.84 -0.38
CA GLY A 61 17.02 -7.08 -1.14
C GLY A 61 16.63 -6.89 -2.61
N GLU A 62 17.25 -7.67 -3.50
CA GLU A 62 17.03 -7.62 -4.95
C GLU A 62 17.16 -8.99 -5.64
N PHE A 63 16.99 -9.05 -6.98
CA PHE A 63 17.16 -10.28 -7.77
C PHE A 63 18.63 -10.61 -8.08
N GLY A 64 19.50 -9.61 -8.10
CA GLY A 64 20.85 -9.72 -8.63
C GLY A 64 20.88 -9.98 -10.14
N ALA A 65 22.07 -10.15 -10.70
CA ALA A 65 22.31 -10.34 -12.13
C ALA A 65 23.14 -11.59 -12.47
N GLU A 66 23.71 -12.23 -11.46
CA GLU A 66 24.62 -13.37 -11.61
C GLU A 66 23.84 -14.68 -11.45
N PRO A 67 24.25 -15.79 -12.08
CA PRO A 67 23.66 -17.10 -11.82
C PRO A 67 23.78 -17.49 -10.35
N PHE A 68 22.72 -18.09 -9.79
CA PHE A 68 22.74 -18.61 -8.43
C PHE A 68 23.74 -19.76 -8.29
N VAL A 69 24.48 -19.78 -7.18
CA VAL A 69 25.41 -20.85 -6.82
C VAL A 69 25.11 -21.31 -5.39
N GLY A 70 24.55 -22.49 -5.24
CA GLY A 70 24.22 -23.05 -3.93
C GLY A 70 23.29 -24.23 -4.03
N GLU A 71 22.90 -24.75 -2.88
CA GLU A 71 21.85 -25.76 -2.81
C GLU A 71 20.48 -25.11 -3.07
N THR A 72 19.65 -25.75 -3.88
CA THR A 72 18.24 -25.39 -4.14
C THR A 72 17.49 -26.63 -4.58
N THR A 73 16.18 -26.64 -4.35
CA THR A 73 15.30 -27.73 -4.80
C THR A 73 14.85 -27.60 -6.25
N ALA A 74 14.93 -26.41 -6.84
CA ALA A 74 14.53 -26.18 -8.22
C ALA A 74 15.69 -26.43 -9.20
N ALA A 75 15.40 -27.13 -10.29
CA ALA A 75 16.30 -27.16 -11.44
C ALA A 75 16.12 -25.87 -12.26
N ALA A 76 17.22 -25.18 -12.58
CA ALA A 76 17.19 -24.07 -13.52
C ALA A 76 16.73 -24.58 -14.90
N GLY A 77 15.63 -24.06 -15.42
CA GLY A 77 15.07 -24.41 -16.72
C GLY A 77 15.48 -23.43 -17.82
N PRO A 78 15.57 -23.87 -19.10
CA PRO A 78 15.80 -22.97 -20.22
C PRO A 78 14.58 -22.03 -20.39
N GLY A 79 14.66 -20.84 -19.80
CA GLY A 79 13.60 -19.82 -19.80
C GLY A 79 13.43 -19.10 -18.46
N HIS A 80 13.81 -19.75 -17.35
CA HIS A 80 13.79 -19.19 -15.99
C HIS A 80 15.07 -19.55 -15.24
N PRO A 81 16.23 -18.98 -15.63
CA PRO A 81 17.47 -19.20 -14.90
C PRO A 81 17.33 -18.65 -13.47
N LEU A 82 17.82 -19.41 -12.50
CA LEU A 82 17.95 -18.93 -11.13
C LEU A 82 19.14 -17.97 -11.06
N VAL A 83 18.86 -16.72 -10.69
CA VAL A 83 19.84 -15.69 -10.37
C VAL A 83 20.06 -15.62 -8.86
N ALA A 84 21.23 -15.12 -8.48
CA ALA A 84 21.60 -14.86 -7.11
C ALA A 84 20.89 -13.59 -6.63
N GLY A 85 19.73 -13.74 -5.98
CA GLY A 85 19.12 -12.64 -5.21
C GLY A 85 20.08 -12.22 -4.12
N LYS A 86 20.37 -10.91 -4.01
CA LYS A 86 21.37 -10.37 -3.06
C LYS A 86 20.75 -9.35 -2.14
N LEU A 87 21.43 -9.06 -1.04
CA LEU A 87 21.05 -8.05 -0.06
C LEU A 87 22.05 -6.89 -0.08
N ARG A 88 21.59 -5.70 -0.45
CA ARG A 88 22.37 -4.46 -0.37
C ARG A 88 22.41 -3.96 1.06
N PHE A 89 23.53 -3.38 1.45
CA PHE A 89 23.74 -2.65 2.68
C PHE A 89 24.15 -1.21 2.34
N TYR A 90 23.33 -0.26 2.77
CA TYR A 90 23.55 1.19 2.65
C TYR A 90 23.83 1.75 4.07
N PRO A 91 25.10 2.01 4.41
CA PRO A 91 25.45 2.63 5.69
C PRO A 91 24.77 4.00 5.83
N ASN A 92 24.24 4.28 7.02
CA ASN A 92 23.65 5.57 7.33
C ASN A 92 24.71 6.59 7.78
N HIS A 93 25.12 7.49 6.88
CA HIS A 93 26.04 8.57 7.18
C HIS A 93 25.39 9.78 7.89
N GLY A 94 24.11 9.65 8.25
CA GLY A 94 23.27 10.67 8.86
C GLY A 94 23.00 10.41 10.34
N THR A 95 21.72 10.39 10.69
CA THR A 95 21.21 9.97 12.00
C THR A 95 19.97 9.12 11.77
N ASP A 96 19.42 8.53 12.83
CA ASP A 96 18.13 7.83 12.76
C ASP A 96 16.96 8.73 12.34
N HIS A 97 17.02 10.04 12.62
CA HIS A 97 15.95 10.99 12.29
C HIS A 97 16.13 11.67 10.93
N GLU A 98 17.37 11.71 10.46
CA GLU A 98 17.75 12.30 9.18
C GLU A 98 18.74 11.35 8.49
N PRO A 99 18.26 10.19 8.01
CA PRO A 99 19.11 9.19 7.39
C PRO A 99 19.72 9.72 6.10
N ARG A 100 21.00 9.41 5.87
CA ARG A 100 21.73 9.79 4.65
C ARG A 100 22.49 8.59 4.11
N TYR A 101 22.04 8.08 2.97
CA TYR A 101 22.72 6.99 2.27
C TYR A 101 23.49 7.54 1.06
N GLU A 102 24.59 6.88 0.74
CA GLU A 102 25.38 7.17 -0.47
C GLU A 102 25.53 5.88 -1.30
N ASP A 103 26.64 5.17 -1.17
CA ASP A 103 26.87 3.92 -1.89
C ASP A 103 26.37 2.71 -1.09
N PHE A 104 26.34 1.54 -1.74
CA PHE A 104 26.05 0.27 -1.08
C PHE A 104 27.14 -0.77 -1.32
N THR A 105 27.20 -1.73 -0.40
CA THR A 105 27.90 -3.00 -0.58
C THR A 105 26.92 -4.16 -0.49
N TYR A 106 27.31 -5.37 -0.88
CA TYR A 106 26.50 -6.56 -0.63
C TYR A 106 26.86 -7.20 0.71
N VAL A 107 25.84 -7.61 1.46
CA VAL A 107 26.01 -8.38 2.70
C VAL A 107 26.76 -9.68 2.39
N ARG A 108 27.64 -10.09 3.31
CA ARG A 108 28.57 -11.22 3.13
C ARG A 108 28.12 -12.45 3.88
N ALA A 109 28.16 -13.60 3.21
CA ALA A 109 27.84 -14.92 3.77
C ALA A 109 28.94 -15.92 3.39
N GLY A 110 29.77 -16.29 4.35
CA GLY A 110 30.98 -17.09 4.11
C GLY A 110 31.93 -16.41 3.11
N GLU A 111 32.33 -17.13 2.08
CA GLU A 111 33.26 -16.63 1.06
C GLU A 111 32.59 -15.82 -0.07
N ARG A 112 31.27 -15.62 -0.03
CA ARG A 112 30.48 -14.95 -1.09
C ARG A 112 29.53 -13.90 -0.54
N ASP A 113 28.86 -13.19 -1.44
CA ASP A 113 27.73 -12.34 -1.06
C ASP A 113 26.57 -13.25 -0.60
N ALA A 114 25.80 -12.81 0.38
CA ALA A 114 24.58 -13.47 0.80
C ALA A 114 23.63 -13.58 -0.40
N GLN A 115 23.19 -14.81 -0.68
CA GLN A 115 22.36 -15.05 -1.85
C GLN A 115 21.31 -16.14 -1.67
N VAL A 116 20.16 -15.95 -2.33
CA VAL A 116 19.07 -16.92 -2.46
C VAL A 116 18.68 -17.09 -3.94
N PRO A 117 18.12 -18.24 -4.36
CA PRO A 117 17.77 -18.49 -5.77
C PRO A 117 16.48 -17.76 -6.19
N ILE A 118 16.58 -16.87 -7.18
CA ILE A 118 15.47 -16.03 -7.65
C ILE A 118 15.28 -16.16 -9.16
N THR A 119 14.07 -16.05 -9.69
CA THR A 119 13.83 -15.93 -11.16
C THR A 119 12.52 -15.20 -11.51
N CYS A 120 11.53 -15.26 -10.61
CA CYS A 120 10.41 -14.32 -10.43
C CYS A 120 9.95 -14.51 -8.97
N CYS A 121 8.80 -14.11 -8.49
CA CYS A 121 8.35 -12.72 -8.41
C CYS A 121 8.54 -12.20 -6.97
N VAL A 122 9.69 -12.56 -6.39
CA VAL A 122 10.14 -12.21 -5.03
C VAL A 122 11.65 -11.96 -5.10
N SER A 123 12.16 -11.02 -4.33
CA SER A 123 13.62 -10.77 -4.21
C SER A 123 14.20 -11.55 -3.03
N PHE A 124 15.49 -11.36 -2.73
CA PHE A 124 15.95 -11.54 -1.35
C PHE A 124 15.04 -10.69 -0.45
N VAL A 125 14.42 -11.27 0.58
CA VAL A 125 13.57 -10.54 1.54
C VAL A 125 14.07 -10.90 2.93
N PRO A 126 14.82 -10.00 3.58
CA PRO A 126 15.45 -10.32 4.85
C PRO A 126 14.46 -10.22 6.01
N GLN A 127 14.61 -11.11 6.98
CA GLN A 127 14.25 -10.86 8.37
C GLN A 127 15.52 -11.05 9.21
N PHE A 128 15.81 -10.07 10.06
CA PHE A 128 16.87 -10.19 11.07
C PHE A 128 16.26 -10.60 12.39
N ILE A 129 16.81 -11.64 13.00
CA ILE A 129 16.34 -12.21 14.27
C ILE A 129 17.44 -13.09 14.87
N ASP A 130 17.69 -13.00 16.17
CA ASP A 130 18.59 -13.91 16.89
C ASP A 130 17.90 -15.26 17.13
N PHE A 131 17.94 -16.16 16.13
CA PHE A 131 17.33 -17.48 16.24
C PHE A 131 18.25 -18.49 16.92
N THR A 132 19.54 -18.18 17.08
CA THR A 132 20.48 -19.04 17.81
C THR A 132 20.55 -18.76 19.32
N GLY A 133 20.01 -17.62 19.76
CA GLY A 133 20.02 -17.17 21.15
C GLY A 133 21.39 -16.72 21.63
N ASP A 134 22.30 -16.35 20.72
CA ASP A 134 23.67 -15.97 21.04
C ASP A 134 23.87 -14.44 21.15
N GLY A 135 22.81 -13.67 20.92
CA GLY A 135 22.78 -12.22 20.95
C GLY A 135 23.31 -11.56 19.68
N ILE A 136 23.52 -12.32 18.61
CA ILE A 136 23.90 -11.84 17.28
C ILE A 136 22.69 -12.02 16.36
N ASP A 137 22.33 -10.97 15.63
CA ASP A 137 21.26 -11.09 14.64
C ASP A 137 21.64 -12.10 13.55
N ASP A 138 20.80 -13.12 13.40
CA ASP A 138 20.82 -14.02 12.27
C ASP A 138 19.89 -13.50 11.15
N LEU A 139 19.97 -14.12 9.98
CA LEU A 139 19.22 -13.69 8.81
C LEU A 139 18.41 -14.84 8.19
N VAL A 140 17.14 -14.57 7.88
CA VAL A 140 16.22 -15.47 7.20
C VAL A 140 15.77 -14.86 5.88
N SER A 141 15.66 -15.68 4.83
CA SER A 141 14.99 -15.28 3.59
C SER A 141 14.30 -16.46 2.92
N GLY A 142 13.10 -16.18 2.41
CA GLY A 142 12.44 -17.02 1.41
C GLY A 142 13.05 -16.83 0.03
N SER A 143 12.58 -17.59 -0.95
CA SER A 143 13.09 -17.54 -2.33
C SER A 143 12.02 -17.94 -3.35
N TYR A 144 12.36 -17.91 -4.64
CA TYR A 144 11.37 -18.25 -5.67
C TYR A 144 10.89 -19.70 -5.62
N PRO A 145 11.75 -20.73 -5.51
CA PRO A 145 11.33 -22.13 -5.51
C PRO A 145 10.37 -22.52 -4.38
N GLY A 146 10.23 -21.69 -3.35
CA GLY A 146 9.64 -22.08 -2.06
C GLY A 146 10.70 -22.41 -1.00
N ASP A 147 11.98 -22.43 -1.39
CA ASP A 147 13.11 -22.70 -0.51
C ASP A 147 13.27 -21.58 0.54
N ILE A 148 13.52 -21.96 1.79
CA ILE A 148 13.84 -21.04 2.90
C ILE A 148 15.30 -21.24 3.29
N TYR A 149 16.03 -20.13 3.46
CA TYR A 149 17.44 -20.11 3.78
C TYR A 149 17.69 -19.38 5.09
N PHE A 150 18.48 -20.00 5.96
CA PHE A 150 18.96 -19.37 7.20
C PHE A 150 20.44 -19.07 7.07
N PHE A 151 20.84 -17.94 7.62
CA PHE A 151 22.19 -17.42 7.62
C PHE A 151 22.54 -17.11 9.08
N THR A 152 23.39 -17.93 9.70
CA THR A 152 23.82 -17.69 11.08
C THR A 152 24.75 -16.48 11.15
N GLY A 153 24.49 -15.55 12.06
CA GLY A 153 25.28 -14.36 12.29
C GLY A 153 26.65 -14.67 12.88
N LYS A 154 27.64 -13.82 12.58
CA LYS A 154 28.99 -13.86 13.18
C LYS A 154 29.37 -12.57 13.91
N GLY A 155 28.46 -11.60 13.92
CA GLY A 155 28.71 -10.23 14.35
C GLY A 155 29.36 -9.37 13.27
N GLY A 156 29.23 -8.05 13.40
CA GLY A 156 29.80 -7.08 12.46
C GLY A 156 29.28 -7.18 11.03
N GLY A 157 28.03 -7.61 10.84
CA GLY A 157 27.40 -7.74 9.52
C GLY A 157 27.88 -8.92 8.67
N GLU A 158 28.59 -9.90 9.25
CA GLU A 158 29.02 -11.12 8.55
C GLU A 158 28.15 -12.33 8.93
N PHE A 159 27.90 -13.20 7.95
CA PHE A 159 27.09 -14.41 8.13
C PHE A 159 27.84 -15.69 7.71
N GLU A 160 27.39 -16.84 8.21
CA GLU A 160 27.76 -18.16 7.69
C GLU A 160 27.21 -18.41 6.28
N THR A 161 27.67 -19.49 5.64
CA THR A 161 27.10 -19.93 4.36
C THR A 161 25.64 -20.31 4.58
N PRO A 162 24.69 -19.86 3.74
CA PRO A 162 23.28 -20.15 3.95
C PRO A 162 22.97 -21.65 3.96
N VAL A 163 22.06 -22.02 4.85
CA VAL A 163 21.55 -23.39 4.99
C VAL A 163 20.11 -23.44 4.49
N LEU A 164 19.87 -24.29 3.49
CA LEU A 164 18.53 -24.64 3.03
C LEU A 164 17.80 -25.43 4.11
N GLN A 165 16.64 -24.91 4.55
CA GLN A 165 15.86 -25.51 5.62
C GLN A 165 15.11 -26.77 5.17
N ARG A 166 15.09 -27.78 6.05
CA ARG A 166 14.48 -29.09 5.81
C ARG A 166 13.49 -29.46 6.89
N ASN A 167 12.42 -30.12 6.48
CA ASN A 167 11.45 -30.68 7.40
C ASN A 167 11.95 -32.00 8.03
N LEU A 168 11.19 -32.49 9.02
CA LEU A 168 11.48 -33.74 9.75
C LEU A 168 11.56 -34.99 8.85
N ASP A 169 10.97 -34.96 7.66
CA ASP A 169 11.06 -36.05 6.67
C ASP A 169 12.35 -35.98 5.83
N GLY A 170 13.20 -34.96 6.03
CA GLY A 170 14.41 -34.67 5.26
C GLY A 170 14.15 -33.98 3.92
N GLY A 171 12.89 -33.73 3.58
CA GLY A 171 12.48 -32.90 2.45
C GLY A 171 12.67 -31.40 2.74
N PRO A 172 12.47 -30.52 1.75
CA PRO A 172 12.51 -29.09 2.00
C PRO A 172 11.36 -28.64 2.90
N ALA A 173 11.60 -27.64 3.74
CA ALA A 173 10.59 -27.03 4.61
C ALA A 173 9.63 -26.11 3.83
N HIS A 174 8.97 -26.62 2.78
CA HIS A 174 8.10 -25.82 1.93
C HIS A 174 6.70 -25.66 2.52
N ALA A 175 6.14 -24.45 2.39
CA ALA A 175 4.70 -24.29 2.45
C ALA A 175 4.07 -25.04 1.27
N THR A 176 2.92 -25.65 1.51
CA THR A 176 2.26 -26.49 0.51
C THR A 176 0.78 -26.18 0.39
N LYS A 177 0.26 -26.36 -0.82
CA LYS A 177 -1.15 -26.23 -1.15
C LYS A 177 -1.70 -27.53 -1.71
N ILE A 178 -2.99 -27.78 -1.51
CA ILE A 178 -3.67 -28.90 -2.14
C ILE A 178 -4.29 -28.40 -3.46
N HIS A 179 -3.81 -28.92 -4.59
CA HIS A 179 -4.38 -28.68 -5.90
C HIS A 179 -4.80 -30.02 -6.51
N LYS A 180 -6.08 -30.15 -6.88
CA LYS A 180 -6.64 -31.38 -7.47
C LYS A 180 -6.37 -32.66 -6.64
N GLY A 181 -6.30 -32.53 -5.31
CA GLY A 181 -6.07 -33.65 -4.39
C GLY A 181 -4.60 -34.00 -4.18
N GLU A 182 -3.67 -33.29 -4.83
CA GLU A 182 -2.23 -33.47 -4.68
C GLU A 182 -1.62 -32.30 -3.91
N ARG A 183 -0.59 -32.58 -3.13
CA ARG A 183 0.16 -31.58 -2.38
C ARG A 183 1.26 -31.02 -3.29
N HIS A 184 1.25 -29.70 -3.49
CA HIS A 184 2.25 -29.00 -4.28
C HIS A 184 2.97 -27.96 -3.43
N PRO A 185 4.27 -27.74 -3.64
CA PRO A 185 4.97 -26.63 -3.01
C PRO A 185 4.38 -25.30 -3.47
N VAL A 186 4.45 -24.33 -2.58
CA VAL A 186 4.13 -22.94 -2.83
C VAL A 186 5.40 -22.22 -3.26
N HIS A 187 5.31 -21.35 -4.26
CA HIS A 187 6.45 -20.64 -4.86
C HIS A 187 6.36 -19.13 -4.60
N SER A 188 7.44 -18.40 -4.94
CA SER A 188 7.60 -16.95 -4.72
C SER A 188 7.32 -16.59 -3.26
N VAL A 189 8.16 -17.10 -2.36
CA VAL A 189 7.91 -17.00 -0.92
C VAL A 189 8.81 -15.99 -0.22
N THR A 190 8.24 -15.36 0.81
CA THR A 190 8.96 -14.64 1.86
C THR A 190 8.84 -15.45 3.15
N ALA A 191 9.79 -15.32 4.06
CA ALA A 191 9.84 -16.12 5.27
C ALA A 191 10.16 -15.21 6.47
N GLU A 192 9.38 -15.36 7.54
CA GLU A 192 9.66 -14.75 8.84
C GLU A 192 9.50 -15.81 9.93
N LEU A 193 10.22 -15.64 11.02
CA LEU A 193 10.14 -16.40 12.25
C LEU A 193 9.34 -15.62 13.29
N HIS A 194 8.38 -16.29 13.93
CA HIS A 194 7.53 -15.73 14.99
C HIS A 194 7.00 -16.88 15.86
N ASP A 195 6.85 -16.69 17.17
CA ASP A 195 6.21 -17.68 18.05
C ASP A 195 4.69 -17.65 17.85
N MET A 196 4.13 -18.64 17.17
CA MET A 196 2.73 -18.62 16.74
C MET A 196 1.80 -19.42 17.65
N ASP A 197 2.33 -20.29 18.51
CA ASP A 197 1.52 -21.18 19.35
C ASP A 197 1.82 -21.11 20.86
N GLY A 198 2.86 -20.37 21.24
CA GLY A 198 3.14 -19.94 22.61
C GLY A 198 3.86 -20.98 23.42
N ASP A 199 4.54 -21.90 22.74
CA ASP A 199 5.41 -22.87 23.36
C ASP A 199 6.83 -22.31 23.64
N GLY A 200 7.11 -21.08 23.18
CA GLY A 200 8.34 -20.35 23.43
C GLY A 200 9.43 -20.60 22.38
N ASP A 201 9.12 -21.34 21.31
CA ASP A 201 9.99 -21.48 20.16
C ASP A 201 9.48 -20.68 18.94
N LEU A 202 10.33 -20.55 17.91
CA LEU A 202 10.00 -19.77 16.72
C LEU A 202 9.46 -20.66 15.61
N ASP A 203 8.26 -20.33 15.12
CA ASP A 203 7.63 -20.94 13.97
C ASP A 203 7.97 -20.22 12.67
N LEU A 204 7.90 -20.95 11.56
CA LEU A 204 8.14 -20.38 10.24
C LEU A 204 6.84 -19.92 9.59
N VAL A 205 6.73 -18.61 9.36
CA VAL A 205 5.65 -17.98 8.60
C VAL A 205 6.10 -17.67 7.18
N VAL A 206 5.39 -18.27 6.22
CA VAL A 206 5.70 -18.23 4.80
C VAL A 206 4.62 -17.47 4.05
N GLY A 207 4.94 -16.25 3.61
CA GLY A 207 4.09 -15.48 2.69
C GLY A 207 4.34 -15.90 1.24
N SER A 208 3.29 -16.13 0.46
CA SER A 208 3.41 -16.46 -0.98
C SER A 208 2.57 -15.58 -1.87
N ARG A 209 3.16 -15.18 -3.01
CA ARG A 209 2.52 -14.39 -4.06
C ARG A 209 1.12 -14.87 -4.41
N LEU A 210 0.96 -16.17 -4.58
CA LEU A 210 -0.24 -16.75 -5.17
C LEU A 210 -1.17 -17.38 -4.13
N ASP A 211 -0.61 -17.82 -3.00
CA ASP A 211 -1.30 -18.74 -2.09
C ASP A 211 -1.63 -18.11 -0.72
N GLY A 212 -1.09 -16.93 -0.43
CA GLY A 212 -1.26 -16.24 0.84
C GLY A 212 -0.27 -16.74 1.88
N CYS A 213 -0.65 -16.63 3.14
CA CYS A 213 0.25 -16.85 4.27
C CYS A 213 0.06 -18.25 4.84
N HIS A 214 1.16 -18.91 5.16
CA HIS A 214 1.21 -20.26 5.71
C HIS A 214 2.12 -20.28 6.93
N MET A 215 1.81 -21.14 7.88
CA MET A 215 2.65 -21.43 9.04
C MET A 215 3.20 -22.86 8.91
N ILE A 216 4.47 -23.05 9.24
CA ILE A 216 5.12 -24.34 9.39
C ILE A 216 5.61 -24.39 10.83
N GLU A 217 4.98 -25.26 11.61
CA GLU A 217 5.29 -25.47 13.02
C GLU A 217 6.75 -25.92 13.19
N ASN A 218 7.44 -25.32 14.14
CA ASN A 218 8.69 -25.87 14.65
C ASN A 218 8.35 -26.97 15.66
N VAL A 219 8.58 -28.22 15.28
CA VAL A 219 8.37 -29.40 16.14
C VAL A 219 9.66 -29.84 16.83
N GLY A 220 10.63 -28.92 16.89
CA GLY A 220 11.96 -29.11 17.45
C GLY A 220 11.98 -28.98 18.98
N THR A 221 13.15 -28.60 19.48
CA THR A 221 13.36 -28.17 20.88
C THR A 221 14.30 -26.97 20.83
N ASP A 222 14.36 -26.16 21.89
CA ASP A 222 15.11 -24.88 21.97
C ASP A 222 16.49 -24.89 21.26
N ASP A 223 17.23 -25.99 21.33
CA ASP A 223 18.59 -26.11 20.78
C ASP A 223 18.65 -26.38 19.26
N ARG A 224 17.52 -26.74 18.62
CA ARG A 224 17.46 -27.14 17.21
C ARG A 224 16.05 -27.04 16.63
N MET A 225 15.87 -26.10 15.72
CA MET A 225 14.66 -25.97 14.91
C MET A 225 14.47 -27.18 13.99
N ILE A 226 13.29 -27.78 14.02
CA ILE A 226 12.88 -28.91 13.17
C ILE A 226 11.50 -28.60 12.60
N TRP A 227 11.40 -28.46 11.29
CA TRP A 227 10.15 -28.04 10.67
C TRP A 227 9.18 -29.21 10.45
N ALA A 228 7.90 -28.97 10.74
CA ALA A 228 6.82 -29.86 10.34
C ALA A 228 6.84 -30.14 8.83
N ALA A 229 6.42 -31.35 8.44
CA ALA A 229 6.31 -31.72 7.02
C ALA A 229 5.09 -31.10 6.32
N SER A 230 4.17 -30.52 7.09
CA SER A 230 2.97 -29.87 6.59
C SER A 230 2.91 -28.41 7.03
N SER A 231 2.32 -27.58 6.18
CA SER A 231 1.97 -26.20 6.51
C SER A 231 0.47 -26.04 6.76
N THR A 232 0.12 -25.05 7.57
CA THR A 232 -1.25 -24.61 7.81
C THR A 232 -1.45 -23.24 7.17
N ARG A 233 -2.50 -23.09 6.36
CA ARG A 233 -2.84 -21.79 5.79
C ARG A 233 -3.41 -20.88 6.87
N MET A 234 -2.84 -19.68 7.01
CA MET A 234 -3.26 -18.73 8.03
C MET A 234 -4.58 -18.05 7.66
N THR A 235 -5.41 -17.83 8.68
CA THR A 235 -6.71 -17.18 8.55
C THR A 235 -6.92 -16.15 9.65
N THR A 236 -7.75 -15.16 9.35
CA THR A 236 -8.35 -14.29 10.36
C THR A 236 -9.28 -15.06 11.30
N ASP A 237 -9.67 -14.46 12.43
CA ASP A 237 -10.67 -14.99 13.36
C ASP A 237 -12.01 -15.28 12.66
N GLY A 238 -12.36 -14.48 11.64
CA GLY A 238 -13.51 -14.71 10.78
C GLY A 238 -13.36 -15.84 9.76
N GLY A 239 -12.21 -16.53 9.73
CA GLY A 239 -11.91 -17.64 8.82
C GLY A 239 -11.51 -17.22 7.39
N ALA A 240 -11.37 -15.93 7.11
CA ALA A 240 -10.87 -15.46 5.82
C ALA A 240 -9.35 -15.68 5.73
N PRO A 241 -8.82 -16.15 4.58
CA PRO A 241 -7.38 -16.33 4.41
C PRO A 241 -6.63 -14.99 4.48
N ILE A 242 -5.44 -15.01 5.05
CA ILE A 242 -4.55 -13.85 5.09
C ILE A 242 -3.69 -13.84 3.82
N GLY A 243 -3.76 -12.76 3.05
CA GLY A 243 -3.08 -12.62 1.76
C GLY A 243 -3.69 -13.47 0.64
N GLY A 244 -2.90 -13.75 -0.39
CA GLY A 244 -3.27 -14.50 -1.60
C GLY A 244 -3.32 -13.63 -2.85
N TRP A 245 -3.76 -14.22 -3.96
CA TRP A 245 -3.80 -13.55 -5.28
C TRP A 245 -4.43 -12.14 -5.24
N ASP A 246 -5.52 -11.98 -4.49
CA ASP A 246 -6.26 -10.71 -4.41
C ASP A 246 -5.73 -9.75 -3.32
N TYR A 247 -4.92 -10.22 -2.36
CA TYR A 247 -4.63 -9.48 -1.11
C TYR A 247 -3.17 -9.52 -0.65
N GLY A 248 -2.25 -10.05 -1.45
CA GLY A 248 -0.80 -9.92 -1.22
C GLY A 248 -0.12 -11.04 -0.45
N SER A 249 1.19 -10.92 -0.29
CA SER A 249 2.06 -12.10 -0.16
C SER A 249 3.39 -11.93 0.56
N ASN A 250 3.72 -10.72 0.97
CA ASN A 250 4.86 -10.49 1.84
C ASN A 250 4.32 -10.19 3.23
N VAL A 251 4.45 -11.16 4.11
CA VAL A 251 4.11 -11.02 5.53
C VAL A 251 5.25 -10.28 6.20
N HIS A 252 4.89 -9.33 7.04
CA HIS A 252 5.80 -8.69 7.97
C HIS A 252 5.12 -8.56 9.34
N PHE A 253 5.73 -9.16 10.37
CA PHE A 253 5.31 -9.03 11.75
C PHE A 253 5.85 -7.74 12.35
N ALA A 254 4.95 -6.91 12.88
CA ALA A 254 5.31 -5.70 13.61
C ALA A 254 4.14 -5.18 14.44
N ASP A 255 4.44 -4.56 15.58
CA ASP A 255 3.46 -3.80 16.37
C ASP A 255 3.09 -2.49 15.65
N TRP A 256 2.16 -2.59 14.69
CA TRP A 256 1.77 -1.47 13.84
C TRP A 256 0.94 -0.44 14.61
N ASP A 257 0.05 -0.86 15.50
CA ASP A 257 -0.82 0.07 16.24
C ASP A 257 -0.30 0.53 17.62
N GLY A 258 0.82 -0.04 18.07
CA GLY A 258 1.51 0.34 19.30
C GLY A 258 0.91 -0.28 20.56
N ASP A 259 0.16 -1.38 20.43
CA ASP A 259 -0.47 -2.07 21.55
C ASP A 259 0.41 -3.13 22.22
N GLY A 260 1.63 -3.31 21.71
CA GLY A 260 2.62 -4.25 22.23
C GLY A 260 2.43 -5.68 21.74
N THR A 261 1.58 -5.89 20.74
CA THR A 261 1.46 -7.17 20.02
C THR A 261 1.80 -7.01 18.54
N SER A 262 2.51 -7.99 17.99
CA SER A 262 2.90 -8.06 16.60
C SER A 262 1.68 -8.34 15.74
N ASP A 263 1.35 -7.35 14.92
CA ASP A 263 0.36 -7.44 13.85
C ASP A 263 0.98 -8.06 12.59
N ILE A 264 0.14 -8.41 11.61
CA ILE A 264 0.61 -8.75 10.26
C ILE A 264 0.34 -7.58 9.31
N VAL A 265 1.40 -7.08 8.68
CA VAL A 265 1.31 -6.15 7.54
C VAL A 265 1.68 -6.91 6.26
N VAL A 266 0.84 -6.79 5.22
CA VAL A 266 0.96 -7.57 3.99
C VAL A 266 1.09 -6.65 2.77
N GLY A 267 2.20 -6.79 2.04
CA GLY A 267 2.38 -6.16 0.73
C GLY A 267 1.72 -6.94 -0.41
N SER A 268 1.10 -6.25 -1.37
CA SER A 268 0.29 -6.85 -2.43
C SER A 268 0.88 -6.83 -3.84
N GLU A 269 0.31 -7.66 -4.71
CA GLU A 269 0.63 -7.72 -6.14
C GLU A 269 0.41 -6.38 -6.84
N ASP A 270 -0.64 -5.66 -6.48
CA ASP A 270 -1.12 -4.43 -7.10
C ASP A 270 -0.69 -3.15 -6.36
N GLY A 271 0.37 -3.22 -5.55
CA GLY A 271 0.96 -2.06 -4.87
C GLY A 271 0.28 -1.65 -3.57
N GLY A 272 -0.85 -2.27 -3.24
CA GLY A 272 -1.53 -2.09 -1.96
C GLY A 272 -0.76 -2.68 -0.78
N VAL A 273 -1.05 -2.15 0.39
CA VAL A 273 -0.57 -2.67 1.68
C VAL A 273 -1.75 -2.83 2.61
N PHE A 274 -1.84 -4.00 3.23
CA PHE A 274 -2.93 -4.37 4.11
C PHE A 274 -2.43 -4.68 5.51
N TRP A 275 -3.29 -4.50 6.50
CA TRP A 275 -2.99 -4.74 7.90
C TRP A 275 -4.04 -5.66 8.50
N HIS A 276 -3.57 -6.65 9.22
CA HIS A 276 -4.34 -7.57 10.03
C HIS A 276 -3.90 -7.39 11.48
N ARG A 277 -4.74 -6.76 12.28
CA ARG A 277 -4.47 -6.54 13.69
C ARG A 277 -4.44 -7.86 14.45
N ASN A 278 -3.44 -8.07 15.29
CA ASN A 278 -3.45 -9.11 16.31
C ASN A 278 -4.40 -8.71 17.45
N ILE A 279 -5.49 -9.43 17.60
CA ILE A 279 -6.47 -9.30 18.69
C ILE A 279 -6.29 -10.40 19.75
N GLY A 280 -5.26 -11.23 19.58
CA GLY A 280 -4.86 -12.31 20.48
C GLY A 280 -3.73 -11.90 21.43
N ARG A 281 -2.71 -12.75 21.53
CA ARG A 281 -1.46 -12.48 22.28
C ARG A 281 -0.28 -12.46 21.32
N GLU A 282 0.87 -12.00 21.79
CA GLU A 282 2.12 -12.03 21.02
C GLU A 282 2.52 -13.45 20.61
N ASP A 283 2.41 -14.36 21.58
CA ASP A 283 2.78 -15.78 21.53
C ASP A 283 1.59 -16.68 21.16
N THR A 284 0.42 -16.12 20.84
CA THR A 284 -0.70 -16.91 20.31
C THR A 284 -1.58 -15.97 19.50
N PRO A 285 -1.07 -15.47 18.35
CA PRO A 285 -1.73 -14.41 17.63
C PRO A 285 -3.08 -14.86 17.06
N THR A 286 -4.04 -13.94 17.08
CA THR A 286 -5.34 -14.12 16.43
C THR A 286 -5.61 -12.87 15.62
N PHE A 287 -5.80 -13.00 14.31
CA PHE A 287 -5.83 -11.83 13.43
C PHE A 287 -7.25 -11.37 13.07
N ASP A 288 -7.52 -10.07 13.17
CA ASP A 288 -8.77 -9.44 12.73
C ASP A 288 -8.87 -9.37 11.19
N ALA A 289 -10.04 -8.98 10.70
CA ALA A 289 -10.29 -8.72 9.30
C ALA A 289 -9.31 -7.69 8.71
N MET A 290 -9.02 -7.86 7.42
CA MET A 290 -8.11 -7.02 6.65
C MET A 290 -8.54 -5.55 6.68
N ARG A 291 -7.56 -4.66 6.92
CA ARG A 291 -7.69 -3.21 6.78
C ARG A 291 -6.71 -2.71 5.72
N VAL A 292 -7.11 -1.72 4.94
CA VAL A 292 -6.25 -1.13 3.91
C VAL A 292 -5.38 -0.04 4.54
N LEU A 293 -4.06 -0.15 4.42
CA LEU A 293 -3.11 0.90 4.77
C LEU A 293 -2.73 1.75 3.56
N ILE A 294 -2.39 1.08 2.45
CA ILE A 294 -2.12 1.72 1.16
C ILE A 294 -3.09 1.10 0.13
N PRO A 295 -3.89 1.92 -0.58
CA PRO A 295 -4.82 1.41 -1.57
C PRO A 295 -4.07 0.80 -2.76
N LYS A 296 -4.76 -0.11 -3.45
CA LYS A 296 -4.26 -0.75 -4.67
C LYS A 296 -4.10 0.27 -5.80
N MET A 297 -3.10 0.07 -6.65
CA MET A 297 -2.95 0.83 -7.88
C MET A 297 -4.12 0.54 -8.84
N PRO A 298 -4.64 1.55 -9.57
CA PRO A 298 -5.64 1.32 -10.61
C PRO A 298 -5.08 0.41 -11.72
N MET A 299 -5.83 -0.62 -12.10
CA MET A 299 -5.41 -1.67 -13.06
C MET A 299 -4.89 -1.18 -14.44
N GLY A 300 -5.13 0.08 -14.82
CA GLY A 300 -4.71 0.65 -16.11
C GLY A 300 -3.22 0.99 -16.22
N GLU A 301 -2.48 1.04 -15.10
CA GLU A 301 -1.06 1.40 -15.06
C GLU A 301 -0.21 0.14 -14.80
N LYS A 302 -0.25 -0.81 -15.73
CA LYS A 302 0.47 -2.08 -15.61
C LYS A 302 1.98 -1.85 -15.74
N PHE A 303 2.73 -2.17 -14.69
CA PHE A 303 4.18 -2.29 -14.63
C PHE A 303 5.03 -1.08 -15.02
N LEU A 304 4.48 0.01 -15.57
CA LEU A 304 5.31 1.10 -16.08
C LEU A 304 5.92 1.95 -14.96
N LYS A 305 7.24 1.91 -14.82
CA LYS A 305 7.99 2.90 -14.04
C LYS A 305 7.99 4.24 -14.76
N LEU A 306 7.30 5.21 -14.18
CA LEU A 306 7.33 6.60 -14.63
C LEU A 306 8.72 7.22 -14.39
N ALA A 307 9.12 8.14 -15.27
CA ALA A 307 10.36 8.92 -15.13
C ALA A 307 10.34 9.82 -13.88
N SER A 308 9.15 10.15 -13.38
CA SER A 308 8.91 10.80 -12.10
C SER A 308 7.85 9.99 -11.36
N PRO A 309 8.27 8.98 -10.57
CA PRO A 309 7.31 8.08 -9.96
C PRO A 309 6.54 8.80 -8.84
N MET A 310 5.24 8.51 -8.71
CA MET A 310 4.33 9.18 -7.76
C MET A 310 3.91 8.28 -6.59
N GLY A 311 4.28 7.01 -6.62
CA GLY A 311 3.97 6.00 -5.62
C GLY A 311 4.49 4.63 -6.04
N PRO A 312 4.35 3.62 -5.17
CA PRO A 312 4.82 2.26 -5.43
C PRO A 312 4.08 1.64 -6.60
N CYS A 313 4.82 0.86 -7.38
CA CYS A 313 4.27 0.04 -8.46
C CYS A 313 3.70 -1.28 -7.91
N TRP A 314 4.22 -2.43 -8.36
CA TRP A 314 3.61 -3.73 -8.13
C TRP A 314 4.43 -4.57 -7.13
N ARG A 315 3.83 -5.64 -6.61
CA ARG A 315 4.48 -6.72 -5.82
C ARG A 315 5.28 -6.22 -4.62
N VAL A 316 4.66 -5.32 -3.88
CA VAL A 316 5.38 -4.58 -2.86
C VAL A 316 5.85 -5.47 -1.71
N LYS A 317 6.98 -5.07 -1.12
CA LYS A 317 7.54 -5.61 0.11
C LYS A 317 7.53 -4.52 1.16
N VAL A 318 7.15 -4.86 2.38
CA VAL A 318 6.90 -3.91 3.44
C VAL A 318 7.87 -4.14 4.58
N HIS A 319 8.31 -3.06 5.20
CA HIS A 319 8.98 -3.08 6.49
C HIS A 319 8.39 -1.98 7.35
N VAL A 320 8.02 -2.33 8.57
CA VAL A 320 7.39 -1.43 9.53
C VAL A 320 8.45 -0.98 10.51
N VAL A 321 8.74 0.32 10.53
CA VAL A 321 9.77 0.90 11.39
C VAL A 321 9.46 2.37 11.63
N ASP A 322 9.81 2.90 12.79
CA ASP A 322 9.80 4.35 13.01
C ASP A 322 10.99 4.97 12.27
N TYR A 323 10.79 5.35 11.01
CA TYR A 323 11.90 5.60 10.09
C TYR A 323 12.49 6.99 10.26
N ASP A 324 11.67 8.00 10.56
CA ASP A 324 12.13 9.36 10.85
C ASP A 324 12.27 9.65 12.36
N GLY A 325 12.00 8.65 13.20
CA GLY A 325 12.14 8.71 14.65
C GLY A 325 11.15 9.68 15.30
N ASP A 326 10.00 9.94 14.68
CA ASP A 326 8.95 10.78 15.24
C ASP A 326 8.08 10.03 16.28
N GLY A 327 8.40 8.77 16.56
CA GLY A 327 7.73 7.92 17.53
C GLY A 327 6.54 7.16 16.97
N PHE A 328 6.21 7.33 15.69
CA PHE A 328 5.20 6.56 15.00
C PHE A 328 5.84 5.50 14.10
N ARG A 329 5.26 4.30 14.05
CA ARG A 329 5.68 3.30 13.07
C ARG A 329 5.25 3.74 11.67
N ASP A 330 6.23 3.85 10.78
CA ASP A 330 6.07 4.16 9.37
C ASP A 330 6.09 2.88 8.51
N LEU A 331 5.89 3.05 7.21
CA LEU A 331 6.11 1.99 6.23
C LEU A 331 7.25 2.35 5.28
N LEU A 332 8.20 1.43 5.15
CA LEU A 332 9.05 1.32 3.98
C LEU A 332 8.44 0.32 3.02
N VAL A 333 8.30 0.72 1.76
CA VAL A 333 7.65 -0.07 0.72
C VAL A 333 8.60 -0.22 -0.46
N GLY A 334 9.15 -1.41 -0.66
CA GLY A 334 9.90 -1.75 -1.86
C GLY A 334 8.98 -2.22 -2.96
N ASP A 335 9.13 -1.71 -4.18
CA ASP A 335 8.25 -2.06 -5.30
C ASP A 335 8.94 -2.88 -6.39
N PHE A 336 8.18 -3.15 -7.45
CA PHE A 336 8.63 -3.71 -8.71
C PHE A 336 7.94 -2.98 -9.86
N GLY A 337 8.70 -2.58 -10.86
CA GLY A 337 8.17 -2.08 -12.12
C GLY A 337 9.19 -2.17 -13.25
N ALA A 338 8.70 -2.10 -14.48
CA ALA A 338 9.45 -2.09 -15.72
C ALA A 338 9.62 -0.66 -16.25
N ARG A 339 10.86 -0.26 -16.53
CA ARG A 339 11.11 0.88 -17.42
C ARG A 339 11.10 0.37 -18.85
N HIS A 340 10.10 0.80 -19.61
CA HIS A 340 9.98 0.48 -21.03
C HIS A 340 10.76 1.52 -21.85
N THR A 341 11.99 1.20 -22.26
CA THR A 341 12.80 2.12 -23.08
C THR A 341 12.67 1.76 -24.55
N ARG A 342 11.94 2.56 -25.33
CA ARG A 342 11.62 2.22 -26.73
C ARG A 342 12.87 2.30 -27.62
N ARG A 343 13.30 1.18 -28.21
CA ARG A 343 14.49 1.11 -29.09
C ARG A 343 14.28 1.83 -30.42
N ARG A 344 13.05 1.88 -30.96
CA ARG A 344 12.71 2.64 -32.18
C ARG A 344 11.27 3.15 -32.21
N THR A 345 10.99 4.13 -33.07
CA THR A 345 9.63 4.61 -33.31
C THR A 345 8.89 3.65 -34.24
N LEU A 346 7.68 3.24 -33.85
CA LEU A 346 6.77 2.46 -34.71
C LEU A 346 6.12 3.33 -35.79
N ASP A 347 5.95 2.77 -36.98
CA ASP A 347 5.15 3.40 -38.03
C ASP A 347 3.63 3.28 -37.79
N VAL A 348 2.82 3.76 -38.74
CA VAL A 348 1.36 3.82 -38.59
C VAL A 348 0.74 2.42 -38.58
N ASP A 349 1.28 1.50 -39.38
CA ASP A 349 0.76 0.15 -39.54
C ASP A 349 1.17 -0.70 -38.34
N GLU A 350 2.42 -0.58 -37.89
CA GLU A 350 2.91 -1.22 -36.67
C GLU A 350 2.15 -0.75 -35.42
N LYS A 351 1.79 0.54 -35.33
CA LYS A 351 0.93 1.05 -34.24
C LYS A 351 -0.49 0.50 -34.30
N ALA A 352 -1.02 0.25 -35.49
CA ALA A 352 -2.33 -0.36 -35.66
C ALA A 352 -2.29 -1.85 -35.29
N GLU A 353 -1.19 -2.53 -35.63
CA GLU A 353 -0.94 -3.92 -35.25
C GLU A 353 -0.87 -4.07 -33.73
N VAL A 354 -0.10 -3.22 -33.02
CA VAL A 354 -0.04 -3.23 -31.54
C VAL A 354 -1.41 -3.06 -30.91
N ARG A 355 -2.22 -2.09 -31.36
CA ARG A 355 -3.59 -1.91 -30.84
C ARG A 355 -4.47 -3.14 -31.06
N SER A 356 -4.36 -3.76 -32.23
CA SER A 356 -5.12 -4.98 -32.56
C SER A 356 -4.70 -6.16 -31.68
N LEU A 357 -3.40 -6.29 -31.40
CA LEU A 357 -2.86 -7.35 -30.54
C LEU A 357 -3.26 -7.15 -29.07
N ASP A 358 -3.28 -5.90 -28.59
CA ASP A 358 -3.72 -5.56 -27.23
C ASP A 358 -5.22 -5.85 -27.02
N GLU A 359 -6.07 -5.47 -27.99
CA GLU A 359 -7.51 -5.82 -27.97
C GLU A 359 -7.74 -7.34 -28.00
N GLU A 360 -6.93 -8.09 -28.77
CA GLU A 360 -6.99 -9.55 -28.82
C GLU A 360 -6.55 -10.19 -27.50
N MET A 361 -5.48 -9.67 -26.89
CA MET A 361 -4.96 -10.11 -25.60
C MET A 361 -5.99 -9.86 -24.47
N ASP A 362 -6.62 -8.69 -24.42
CA ASP A 362 -7.69 -8.38 -23.47
C ASP A 362 -8.90 -9.31 -23.65
N ALA A 363 -9.28 -9.62 -24.90
CA ALA A 363 -10.36 -10.55 -25.19
C ALA A 363 -10.03 -11.99 -24.74
N LEU A 364 -8.78 -12.41 -24.86
CA LEU A 364 -8.29 -13.69 -24.34
C LEU A 364 -8.31 -13.69 -22.80
N PHE A 365 -7.82 -12.62 -22.16
CA PHE A 365 -7.83 -12.51 -20.69
C PHE A 365 -9.22 -12.41 -20.07
N ALA A 366 -10.21 -11.92 -20.81
CA ALA A 366 -11.60 -11.92 -20.39
C ALA A 366 -12.23 -13.33 -20.33
N LYS A 367 -11.57 -14.36 -20.87
CA LYS A 367 -12.04 -15.75 -20.77
C LYS A 367 -11.87 -16.27 -19.34
N GLN A 368 -12.93 -16.83 -18.76
CA GLN A 368 -12.87 -17.50 -17.46
C GLN A 368 -12.03 -18.80 -17.48
N LYS A 369 -11.72 -19.35 -18.66
CA LYS A 369 -10.97 -20.59 -18.81
C LYS A 369 -10.18 -20.55 -20.12
N PHE A 370 -8.86 -20.75 -20.00
CA PHE A 370 -7.95 -20.91 -21.13
C PHE A 370 -7.88 -22.38 -21.55
N ASP A 371 -7.80 -22.62 -22.86
CA ASP A 371 -7.37 -23.89 -23.41
C ASP A 371 -5.94 -23.77 -23.98
N ALA A 372 -5.38 -24.88 -24.45
CA ALA A 372 -4.02 -24.91 -24.98
C ALA A 372 -3.83 -24.05 -26.24
N GLU A 373 -4.91 -23.76 -26.99
CA GLU A 373 -4.86 -22.89 -28.17
C GLU A 373 -4.82 -21.43 -27.74
N ASP A 374 -5.57 -21.06 -26.70
CA ASP A 374 -5.52 -19.73 -26.08
C ASP A 374 -4.15 -19.42 -25.48
N GLU A 375 -3.53 -20.40 -24.80
CA GLU A 375 -2.18 -20.27 -24.25
C GLU A 375 -1.14 -20.06 -25.36
N ALA A 376 -1.18 -20.89 -26.42
CA ALA A 376 -0.29 -20.74 -27.56
C ALA A 376 -0.52 -19.41 -28.32
N ARG A 377 -1.75 -18.93 -28.36
CA ARG A 377 -2.08 -17.64 -28.99
C ARG A 377 -1.59 -16.46 -28.17
N LEU A 378 -1.75 -16.50 -26.85
CA LEU A 378 -1.19 -15.50 -25.93
C LEU A 378 0.33 -15.43 -26.06
N GLU A 379 1.02 -16.57 -26.11
CA GLU A 379 2.47 -16.63 -26.31
C GLU A 379 2.87 -15.98 -27.65
N ALA A 380 2.17 -16.32 -28.75
CA ALA A 380 2.43 -15.71 -30.06
C ALA A 380 2.15 -14.20 -30.12
N ILE A 381 1.12 -13.72 -29.40
CA ILE A 381 0.83 -12.29 -29.28
C ILE A 381 1.94 -11.59 -28.50
N GLN A 382 2.39 -12.17 -27.38
CA GLN A 382 3.47 -11.62 -26.55
C GLN A 382 4.79 -11.56 -27.32
N ASP A 383 5.15 -12.60 -28.08
CA ASP A 383 6.33 -12.61 -28.93
C ASP A 383 6.26 -11.51 -29.98
N ARG A 384 5.12 -11.36 -30.67
CA ARG A 384 4.95 -10.36 -31.73
C ARG A 384 4.95 -8.93 -31.17
N MET A 385 4.29 -8.71 -30.04
CA MET A 385 4.35 -7.42 -29.33
C MET A 385 5.78 -7.13 -28.91
N GLY A 386 6.55 -8.11 -28.41
CA GLY A 386 7.97 -7.96 -28.11
C GLY A 386 8.81 -7.55 -29.32
N GLU A 387 8.56 -8.14 -30.49
CA GLU A 387 9.22 -7.77 -31.76
C GLU A 387 8.89 -6.37 -32.24
N LEU A 388 7.63 -5.94 -32.07
CA LEU A 388 7.16 -4.63 -32.51
C LEU A 388 7.61 -3.54 -31.56
N GLU A 389 7.37 -3.74 -30.28
CA GLU A 389 7.53 -2.69 -29.29
C GLU A 389 8.99 -2.45 -28.94
N THR A 390 9.89 -3.44 -29.14
CA THR A 390 11.34 -3.35 -28.95
C THR A 390 11.71 -2.43 -27.78
N HIS A 391 11.17 -2.70 -26.59
CA HIS A 391 11.59 -1.99 -25.39
C HIS A 391 12.83 -2.69 -24.82
N ASP A 392 13.82 -1.92 -24.35
CA ASP A 392 14.71 -2.44 -23.31
C ASP A 392 13.92 -2.41 -22.01
N ASP A 393 13.29 -3.53 -21.69
CA ASP A 393 12.54 -3.73 -20.45
C ASP A 393 13.54 -3.98 -19.33
N HIS A 394 13.76 -2.94 -18.54
CA HIS A 394 14.54 -3.05 -17.33
C HIS A 394 13.60 -3.07 -16.14
N THR A 395 13.43 -4.26 -15.54
CA THR A 395 12.62 -4.41 -14.33
C THR A 395 13.48 -4.13 -13.10
N THR A 396 13.01 -3.20 -12.28
CA THR A 396 13.72 -2.69 -11.10
C THR A 396 12.71 -2.34 -10.02
N GLY A 397 13.19 -2.03 -8.82
CA GLY A 397 12.38 -1.75 -7.64
C GLY A 397 12.87 -0.50 -6.93
N TYR A 398 11.98 0.46 -6.71
CA TYR A 398 12.22 1.61 -5.86
C TYR A 398 11.94 1.27 -4.41
N VAL A 399 12.53 2.04 -3.50
CA VAL A 399 12.16 2.04 -2.08
C VAL A 399 11.42 3.33 -1.75
N TRP A 400 10.24 3.19 -1.15
CA TRP A 400 9.36 4.29 -0.77
C TRP A 400 9.27 4.42 0.74
N PHE A 401 9.26 5.65 1.22
CA PHE A 401 8.95 6.02 2.59
C PHE A 401 7.53 6.59 2.65
N PHE A 402 6.68 5.93 3.42
CA PHE A 402 5.34 6.36 3.78
C PHE A 402 5.35 6.79 5.25
N ARG A 403 5.56 8.09 5.45
CA ARG A 403 5.53 8.70 6.78
C ARG A 403 4.12 8.65 7.35
N ARG A 404 3.95 7.99 8.49
CA ARG A 404 2.70 7.98 9.22
C ARG A 404 2.50 9.33 9.89
N LEU A 405 1.32 9.89 9.71
CA LEU A 405 0.89 11.10 10.39
C LEU A 405 0.30 10.72 11.76
N PRO A 406 0.52 11.55 12.79
CA PRO A 406 -0.10 11.33 14.09
C PRO A 406 -1.61 11.15 13.92
N SER A 407 -2.13 10.03 14.41
CA SER A 407 -3.58 9.91 14.54
C SER A 407 -4.01 10.99 15.51
N ALA A 408 -4.75 12.00 15.05
CA ALA A 408 -5.45 12.87 15.98
C ALA A 408 -6.28 11.94 16.88
N THR A 409 -5.94 11.87 18.16
CA THR A 409 -6.87 11.38 19.16
C THR A 409 -7.99 12.39 19.15
N VAL A 410 -9.00 12.14 18.34
CA VAL A 410 -10.27 12.83 18.44
C VAL A 410 -10.85 12.38 19.77
N PRO A 411 -10.95 13.25 20.80
CA PRO A 411 -11.81 12.94 21.94
C PRO A 411 -13.21 12.80 21.35
N GLY A 412 -13.86 11.65 21.55
CA GLY A 412 -15.04 11.20 20.81
C GLY A 412 -15.96 12.34 20.36
N ILE A 413 -16.12 12.50 19.05
CA ILE A 413 -17.04 13.49 18.48
C ILE A 413 -18.48 13.08 18.82
N PRO A 414 -19.26 13.95 19.48
CA PRO A 414 -20.71 13.81 19.57
C PRO A 414 -21.35 13.86 18.18
N THR A 415 -22.39 13.06 17.99
CA THR A 415 -23.20 12.97 16.76
C THR A 415 -23.53 14.34 16.14
N PRO A 416 -23.39 14.52 14.82
CA PRO A 416 -23.71 15.78 14.13
C PRO A 416 -25.17 16.20 14.37
N THR A 417 -25.39 17.47 14.73
CA THR A 417 -26.71 18.11 14.69
C THR A 417 -26.76 19.04 13.49
N PRO A 418 -27.79 18.97 12.61
CA PRO A 418 -27.91 19.85 11.46
C PRO A 418 -28.17 21.30 11.90
N ALA A 419 -27.32 22.22 11.45
CA ALA A 419 -27.58 23.65 11.55
C ALA A 419 -27.93 24.20 10.15
N VAL A 420 -29.08 24.90 10.12
CA VAL A 420 -29.64 25.78 9.08
C VAL A 420 -30.66 25.17 8.10
N ALA A 421 -31.82 25.84 8.06
CA ALA A 421 -33.03 25.53 7.33
C ALA A 421 -32.89 25.66 5.81
N ASP A 422 -33.50 24.72 5.08
CA ASP A 422 -33.71 24.79 3.63
C ASP A 422 -34.39 26.11 3.26
N ARG A 423 -33.87 26.78 2.22
CA ARG A 423 -34.63 27.82 1.54
C ARG A 423 -35.82 27.14 0.86
N ALA A 424 -37.02 27.45 1.33
CA ALA A 424 -38.24 27.10 0.63
C ALA A 424 -38.31 27.90 -0.69
N GLY A 425 -38.15 27.22 -1.84
CA GLY A 425 -38.64 27.73 -3.12
C GLY A 425 -37.67 27.80 -4.30
N GLY A 426 -36.67 26.93 -4.40
CA GLY A 426 -35.87 26.72 -5.62
C GLY A 426 -35.31 25.30 -5.65
N ASP A 427 -35.27 24.67 -6.84
CA ASP A 427 -34.53 23.42 -7.10
C ASP A 427 -33.01 23.68 -7.00
N ASP A 428 -32.54 24.16 -5.85
CA ASP A 428 -31.16 24.60 -5.68
C ASP A 428 -30.25 23.36 -5.68
N ALA A 429 -29.52 23.19 -6.77
CA ALA A 429 -28.55 22.12 -7.01
C ALA A 429 -27.32 22.24 -6.10
N VAL A 430 -27.17 23.30 -5.32
CA VAL A 430 -26.00 23.52 -4.46
C VAL A 430 -26.40 24.09 -3.09
N ARG A 431 -25.82 23.57 -2.00
CA ARG A 431 -26.07 23.99 -0.60
C ARG A 431 -24.76 24.19 0.15
N LEU A 432 -24.75 25.08 1.15
CA LEU A 432 -23.64 25.26 2.08
C LEU A 432 -24.06 24.82 3.49
N ARG A 433 -23.24 24.03 4.17
CA ARG A 433 -23.43 23.56 5.54
C ARG A 433 -22.18 23.88 6.36
N ALA A 434 -22.30 24.12 7.66
CA ALA A 434 -21.14 24.27 8.53
C ALA A 434 -21.41 23.65 9.89
N HIS A 435 -20.34 23.36 10.62
CA HIS A 435 -20.42 22.79 11.97
C HIS A 435 -20.50 23.89 13.05
N GLY A 436 -21.27 24.95 12.77
CA GLY A 436 -21.49 26.09 13.65
C GLY A 436 -21.96 27.32 12.87
N ASP A 437 -22.37 28.36 13.59
CA ASP A 437 -22.67 29.70 13.04
C ASP A 437 -21.71 30.77 13.55
N ARG A 438 -20.62 30.36 14.23
CA ARG A 438 -19.63 31.23 14.88
C ARG A 438 -18.20 30.91 14.46
N LEU A 439 -17.44 31.95 14.08
CA LEU A 439 -16.00 31.89 13.89
C LEU A 439 -15.33 32.29 15.20
N GLU A 440 -14.60 31.36 15.82
CA GLU A 440 -13.84 31.57 17.07
C GLU A 440 -12.35 31.69 16.74
N VAL A 441 -11.63 32.55 17.48
CA VAL A 441 -10.18 32.71 17.36
C VAL A 441 -9.50 31.36 17.68
N ASP A 442 -8.47 31.02 16.91
CA ASP A 442 -7.68 29.78 17.04
C ASP A 442 -8.46 28.47 16.89
N ARG A 443 -9.65 28.50 16.27
CA ARG A 443 -10.41 27.29 15.93
C ARG A 443 -10.67 27.16 14.45
N SER A 444 -10.44 25.95 13.96
CA SER A 444 -10.85 25.52 12.62
C SER A 444 -12.36 25.54 12.50
N PHE A 445 -12.87 26.16 11.44
CA PHE A 445 -14.31 26.24 11.17
C PHE A 445 -14.65 25.48 9.87
N PRO A 446 -15.16 24.24 9.97
CA PRO A 446 -15.44 23.42 8.81
C PRO A 446 -16.77 23.80 8.16
N VAL A 447 -16.73 23.89 6.84
CA VAL A 447 -17.83 24.22 5.93
C VAL A 447 -17.88 23.17 4.83
N THR A 448 -19.06 22.66 4.52
CA THR A 448 -19.30 21.72 3.43
C THR A 448 -20.17 22.36 2.35
N VAL A 449 -19.72 22.33 1.10
CA VAL A 449 -20.53 22.63 -0.07
C VAL A 449 -21.09 21.32 -0.60
N VAL A 450 -22.41 21.18 -0.69
CA VAL A 450 -23.10 20.00 -1.24
C VAL A 450 -23.67 20.36 -2.59
N ILE A 451 -23.30 19.64 -3.66
CA ILE A 451 -23.83 19.78 -5.01
C ILE A 451 -24.70 18.55 -5.30
N THR A 452 -25.99 18.75 -5.55
CA THR A 452 -26.96 17.72 -5.91
C THR A 452 -27.32 17.85 -7.40
N VAL A 453 -27.12 16.79 -8.18
CA VAL A 453 -27.49 16.77 -9.61
C VAL A 453 -28.86 16.12 -9.79
N PRO A 454 -29.86 16.82 -10.36
CA PRO A 454 -31.19 16.26 -10.59
C PRO A 454 -31.19 15.05 -11.54
N ASP A 455 -32.21 14.20 -11.39
CA ASP A 455 -32.44 13.04 -12.23
C ASP A 455 -32.48 13.37 -13.74
N GLY A 456 -31.78 12.55 -14.54
CA GLY A 456 -31.64 12.75 -15.99
C GLY A 456 -30.46 13.63 -16.42
N TRP A 457 -29.80 14.31 -15.48
CA TRP A 457 -28.62 15.13 -15.73
C TRP A 457 -27.36 14.53 -15.09
N ALA A 458 -26.19 14.90 -15.59
CA ALA A 458 -24.89 14.60 -15.01
C ALA A 458 -24.09 15.90 -14.86
N ALA A 459 -23.31 16.06 -13.80
CA ALA A 459 -22.30 17.11 -13.75
C ALA A 459 -20.97 16.53 -14.28
N THR A 460 -20.37 17.15 -15.30
CA THR A 460 -19.17 16.60 -15.97
C THR A 460 -18.16 17.69 -16.29
N GLY A 461 -16.87 17.32 -16.27
CA GLY A 461 -15.73 18.22 -16.42
C GLY A 461 -15.02 18.23 -17.75
N ASN A 462 -14.35 19.35 -18.00
CA ASN A 462 -13.35 19.45 -19.04
C ASN A 462 -12.23 18.45 -18.72
N ARG A 463 -12.29 17.29 -19.40
CA ARG A 463 -11.35 16.16 -19.25
C ARG A 463 -9.89 16.60 -19.25
N ASP A 464 -9.57 17.66 -19.98
CA ASP A 464 -8.19 18.11 -20.18
C ASP A 464 -7.63 18.91 -18.99
N ALA A 465 -8.50 19.54 -18.18
CA ALA A 465 -8.08 20.28 -16.98
C ALA A 465 -7.95 19.38 -15.74
N VAL A 466 -8.78 18.33 -15.66
CA VAL A 466 -8.75 17.32 -14.59
C VAL A 466 -7.51 16.44 -14.69
N ALA A 467 -7.09 16.10 -15.92
CA ALA A 467 -5.88 15.32 -16.19
C ALA A 467 -4.57 16.07 -15.85
N ALA A 468 -4.58 17.41 -15.84
CA ALA A 468 -3.39 18.20 -15.55
C ALA A 468 -3.18 18.50 -14.05
N ALA A 469 -4.21 18.29 -13.21
CA ALA A 469 -4.21 18.68 -11.79
C ALA A 469 -4.36 17.51 -10.80
N GLY A 470 -4.60 16.28 -11.26
CA GLY A 470 -4.62 15.09 -10.39
C GLY A 470 -5.77 15.02 -9.38
N VAL A 471 -6.89 15.72 -9.62
CA VAL A 471 -8.06 15.70 -8.73
C VAL A 471 -9.14 14.77 -9.29
N VAL A 472 -9.56 13.76 -8.52
CA VAL A 472 -10.82 13.03 -8.79
C VAL A 472 -11.96 13.86 -8.20
N GLY A 473 -12.79 14.45 -9.05
CA GLY A 473 -13.91 15.29 -8.62
C GLY A 473 -14.62 15.98 -9.76
N LEU A 474 -15.78 16.58 -9.46
CA LEU A 474 -16.48 17.44 -10.42
C LEU A 474 -15.56 18.60 -10.85
N PRO A 475 -15.65 19.08 -12.09
CA PRO A 475 -15.00 20.32 -12.56
C PRO A 475 -15.66 21.58 -11.98
N ALA A 476 -16.07 21.57 -10.72
CA ALA A 476 -16.65 22.77 -10.15
C ALA A 476 -15.50 23.67 -9.67
N SER A 477 -15.54 24.94 -10.03
CA SER A 477 -14.71 25.94 -9.37
C SER A 477 -15.54 26.60 -8.28
N ILE A 478 -14.95 26.76 -7.09
CA ILE A 478 -15.59 27.45 -5.98
C ILE A 478 -14.77 28.69 -5.67
N GLU A 479 -15.35 29.85 -5.95
CA GLU A 479 -14.79 31.14 -5.55
C GLU A 479 -15.30 31.46 -4.14
N TRP A 480 -14.39 31.60 -3.19
CA TRP A 480 -14.71 31.91 -1.79
C TRP A 480 -14.56 33.41 -1.51
N THR A 481 -15.54 33.97 -0.81
CA THR A 481 -15.39 35.26 -0.12
C THR A 481 -15.52 35.00 1.37
N LEU A 482 -14.43 35.19 2.10
CA LEU A 482 -14.33 34.95 3.55
C LEU A 482 -14.28 36.29 4.31
N PRO A 483 -14.65 36.28 5.60
CA PRO A 483 -14.37 37.39 6.51
C PRO A 483 -12.89 37.78 6.55
N GLU A 484 -12.62 39.05 6.85
CA GLU A 484 -11.25 39.56 6.98
C GLU A 484 -10.51 38.86 8.13
N GLY A 485 -9.30 38.35 7.85
CA GLY A 485 -8.52 37.55 8.80
C GLY A 485 -8.77 36.03 8.71
N CYS A 486 -9.68 35.57 7.83
CA CYS A 486 -9.87 34.15 7.55
C CYS A 486 -9.18 33.72 6.25
N ARG A 487 -8.70 32.47 6.22
CA ARG A 487 -8.14 31.82 5.02
C ARG A 487 -8.62 30.38 4.92
N ILE A 488 -8.54 29.80 3.72
CA ILE A 488 -8.80 28.37 3.53
C ILE A 488 -7.54 27.61 3.95
N ALA A 489 -7.66 26.75 4.97
CA ALA A 489 -6.57 25.87 5.39
C ALA A 489 -6.58 24.53 4.68
N ARG A 490 -7.77 23.99 4.38
CA ARG A 490 -7.94 22.71 3.67
C ARG A 490 -9.17 22.78 2.79
N CYS A 491 -9.09 22.18 1.61
CA CYS A 491 -10.23 21.96 0.71
C CYS A 491 -10.13 20.55 0.15
N THR A 492 -11.15 19.71 0.37
CA THR A 492 -11.13 18.30 0.02
C THR A 492 -12.45 17.91 -0.62
N TRP A 493 -12.39 17.29 -1.78
CA TRP A 493 -13.54 16.65 -2.42
C TRP A 493 -13.82 15.31 -1.74
N GLN A 494 -15.07 15.05 -1.38
CA GLN A 494 -15.50 13.72 -0.97
C GLN A 494 -15.80 12.89 -2.21
N ASP A 495 -15.43 11.61 -2.18
CA ASP A 495 -15.80 10.65 -3.22
C ASP A 495 -17.32 10.60 -3.36
N ALA A 496 -17.80 10.59 -4.60
CA ALA A 496 -19.23 10.45 -4.86
C ALA A 496 -19.67 9.05 -4.44
N ASP A 497 -20.73 8.95 -3.64
CA ASP A 497 -21.35 7.67 -3.28
C ASP A 497 -21.90 7.01 -4.56
N HIS A 498 -21.18 6.01 -5.07
CA HIS A 498 -21.48 5.37 -6.35
C HIS A 498 -22.62 4.34 -6.25
N ASP A 499 -23.17 4.06 -5.06
CA ASP A 499 -24.24 3.08 -4.84
C ASP A 499 -25.66 3.67 -4.78
N ALA A 500 -25.85 4.99 -4.89
CA ALA A 500 -27.17 5.61 -4.92
C ALA A 500 -27.72 5.77 -6.34
N LEU A 501 -28.60 4.85 -6.74
CA LEU A 501 -29.18 4.75 -8.08
C LEU A 501 -30.03 5.95 -8.59
N TYR A 502 -30.19 7.08 -7.88
CA TYR A 502 -31.10 8.17 -8.33
C TYR A 502 -30.74 9.64 -7.96
N GLU A 503 -29.57 9.98 -7.43
CA GLU A 503 -29.19 11.42 -7.26
C GLU A 503 -27.67 11.52 -7.00
N SER A 504 -26.90 12.06 -7.94
CA SER A 504 -25.45 12.23 -7.73
C SER A 504 -25.23 13.44 -6.81
N THR A 505 -24.91 13.18 -5.55
CA THR A 505 -24.51 14.21 -4.57
C THR A 505 -22.99 14.24 -4.45
N PHE A 506 -22.41 15.42 -4.56
CA PHE A 506 -20.98 15.66 -4.38
C PHE A 506 -20.79 16.61 -3.21
N ALA A 507 -19.78 16.39 -2.40
CA ALA A 507 -19.47 17.26 -1.28
C ALA A 507 -18.03 17.76 -1.36
N VAL A 508 -17.84 19.05 -1.07
CA VAL A 508 -16.53 19.65 -0.86
C VAL A 508 -16.46 20.11 0.58
N GLU A 509 -15.56 19.52 1.36
CA GLU A 509 -15.24 20.00 2.69
C GLU A 509 -14.14 21.05 2.63
N VAL A 510 -14.39 22.18 3.29
CA VAL A 510 -13.46 23.28 3.41
C VAL A 510 -13.27 23.61 4.89
N VAL A 511 -12.03 23.67 5.33
CA VAL A 511 -11.68 24.15 6.66
C VAL A 511 -11.23 25.59 6.54
N ILE A 512 -11.97 26.48 7.20
CA ILE A 512 -11.60 27.89 7.32
C ILE A 512 -10.76 28.05 8.58
N ASP A 513 -9.59 28.61 8.40
CA ASP A 513 -8.67 29.00 9.45
C ASP A 513 -8.90 30.47 9.79
N ALA A 514 -9.21 30.72 11.06
CA ALA A 514 -9.50 32.02 11.64
C ALA A 514 -8.42 32.45 12.65
N THR A 515 -7.20 31.90 12.57
CA THR A 515 -6.09 32.26 13.47
C THR A 515 -5.62 33.71 13.32
N ASP A 516 -5.76 34.31 12.14
CA ASP A 516 -5.45 35.73 11.91
C ASP A 516 -6.67 36.65 12.18
N LEU A 517 -7.78 36.10 12.69
CA LEU A 517 -8.96 36.87 13.04
C LEU A 517 -8.66 37.73 14.26
N VAL A 518 -8.63 39.04 14.07
CA VAL A 518 -8.47 39.98 15.18
C VAL A 518 -9.73 39.91 16.04
N ASP A 519 -9.55 39.57 17.33
CA ASP A 519 -10.61 39.59 18.34
C ASP A 519 -11.41 40.90 18.25
N PRO A 520 -12.69 40.84 17.85
CA PRO A 520 -13.49 42.03 17.70
C PRO A 520 -13.96 42.56 19.07
N GLU A 521 -13.69 43.83 19.38
CA GLU A 521 -14.21 44.49 20.60
C GLU A 521 -15.75 44.38 20.77
N ARG A 522 -16.48 44.12 19.67
CA ARG A 522 -17.91 43.77 19.67
C ARG A 522 -18.21 42.74 18.60
N SER A 523 -19.03 41.74 18.94
CA SER A 523 -19.61 40.77 18.01
C SER A 523 -20.13 41.42 16.73
N ARG A 524 -19.67 40.95 15.57
CA ARG A 524 -20.15 41.39 14.25
C ARG A 524 -20.66 40.20 13.44
N ARG A 525 -21.62 40.46 12.55
CA ARG A 525 -22.14 39.46 11.62
C ARG A 525 -21.52 39.66 10.25
N GLU A 526 -20.96 38.59 9.72
CA GLU A 526 -20.42 38.53 8.36
C GLU A 526 -21.01 37.34 7.61
N SER A 527 -20.51 37.04 6.42
CA SER A 527 -20.97 35.88 5.66
C SER A 527 -19.80 35.21 4.96
N ILE A 528 -19.81 33.88 5.01
CA ILE A 528 -18.99 33.06 4.12
C ILE A 528 -19.81 32.88 2.85
N VAL A 529 -19.22 33.24 1.72
CA VAL A 529 -19.85 33.13 0.41
C VAL A 529 -19.07 32.14 -0.44
N ALA A 530 -19.77 31.14 -0.97
CA ALA A 530 -19.25 30.23 -1.98
C ALA A 530 -19.98 30.48 -3.29
N ARG A 531 -19.25 30.86 -4.33
CA ARG A 531 -19.78 30.90 -5.70
C ARG A 531 -19.27 29.69 -6.46
N VAL A 532 -20.17 28.75 -6.70
CA VAL A 532 -19.88 27.47 -7.34
C VAL A 532 -20.24 27.57 -8.81
N ARG A 533 -19.26 27.36 -9.70
CA ARG A 533 -19.51 27.23 -11.14
C ARG A 533 -19.35 25.79 -11.54
N TYR A 534 -20.35 25.22 -12.19
CA TYR A 534 -20.37 23.82 -12.60
C TYR A 534 -20.98 23.66 -14.00
N GLN A 535 -20.72 22.53 -14.66
CA GLN A 535 -21.31 22.20 -15.95
C GLN A 535 -22.24 21.00 -15.79
N ARG A 536 -23.49 21.12 -16.23
CA ARG A 536 -24.44 20.00 -16.29
C ARG A 536 -24.68 19.55 -17.73
N CYS A 537 -24.73 18.25 -17.95
CA CYS A 537 -24.95 17.63 -19.24
C CYS A 537 -26.20 16.76 -19.21
N ASP A 538 -27.04 16.90 -20.23
CA ASP A 538 -28.21 16.05 -20.41
C ASP A 538 -27.77 14.66 -20.88
N LYS A 539 -28.17 13.61 -20.14
CA LYS A 539 -27.70 12.23 -20.39
C LYS A 539 -28.18 11.65 -21.72
N LYS A 540 -29.24 12.19 -22.34
CA LYS A 540 -29.84 11.65 -23.57
C LYS A 540 -29.35 12.35 -24.83
N SER A 541 -29.18 13.67 -24.77
CA SER A 541 -28.81 14.52 -25.90
C SER A 541 -27.32 14.85 -25.94
N GLY A 542 -26.61 14.68 -24.81
CA GLY A 542 -25.19 15.04 -24.69
C GLY A 542 -24.92 16.54 -24.67
N VAL A 543 -25.96 17.38 -24.62
CA VAL A 543 -25.83 18.84 -24.54
C VAL A 543 -25.41 19.23 -23.12
N CYS A 544 -24.38 20.08 -23.02
CA CYS A 544 -23.88 20.57 -21.73
C CYS A 544 -24.09 22.09 -21.57
N ILE A 545 -24.47 22.51 -20.37
CA ILE A 545 -24.76 23.89 -20.00
C ILE A 545 -23.90 24.27 -18.79
N LEU A 546 -23.22 25.41 -18.86
CA LEU A 546 -22.46 25.97 -17.74
C LEU A 546 -23.40 26.79 -16.85
N GLU A 547 -23.38 26.54 -15.56
CA GLU A 547 -24.19 27.22 -14.55
C GLU A 547 -23.31 27.73 -13.40
N SER A 548 -23.87 28.68 -12.64
CA SER A 548 -23.20 29.22 -11.47
C SER A 548 -24.20 29.57 -10.39
N ASP A 549 -24.01 29.02 -9.19
CA ASP A 549 -24.79 29.32 -8.01
C ASP A 549 -23.93 30.03 -6.96
N GLU A 550 -24.54 31.00 -6.28
CA GLU A 550 -23.90 31.71 -5.17
C GLU A 550 -24.68 31.45 -3.89
N ILE A 551 -24.00 30.87 -2.90
CA ILE A 551 -24.60 30.54 -1.61
C ILE A 551 -23.89 31.33 -0.53
N ARG A 552 -24.68 31.87 0.37
CA ARG A 552 -24.21 32.71 1.48
C ARG A 552 -24.65 32.09 2.79
N MET A 553 -23.69 31.90 3.68
CA MET A 553 -23.95 31.47 5.04
C MET A 553 -23.57 32.60 6.00
N PRO A 554 -24.52 33.13 6.77
CA PRO A 554 -24.23 34.12 7.80
C PRO A 554 -23.43 33.48 8.94
N VAL A 555 -22.44 34.20 9.46
CA VAL A 555 -21.65 33.80 10.63
C VAL A 555 -21.49 34.97 11.61
N SER A 556 -21.42 34.70 12.91
CA SER A 556 -20.95 35.68 13.89
C SER A 556 -19.45 35.52 14.12
N ILE A 557 -18.78 36.66 14.24
CA ILE A 557 -17.38 36.78 14.67
C ILE A 557 -17.45 37.35 16.08
N ASP A 558 -17.12 36.50 17.05
CA ASP A 558 -17.18 36.78 18.47
C ASP A 558 -15.76 36.72 19.05
N GLY A 559 -15.49 37.57 20.04
CA GLY A 559 -14.21 37.64 20.76
C GLY A 559 -14.06 36.61 21.88
#